data_AF-A0A844W8H1-F1
#
_entry.id   AF-A0A844W8H1-F1
#
_cell.length_a   1.000
_cell.length_b   1.000
_cell.length_c   1.000
_cell.angle_alpha   90.00
_cell.angle_beta   90.00
_cell.angle_gamma   90.00
#
_symmetry.space_group_name_H-M   'P 1'
#
loop_
_entity.id
_entity.type
_entity.pdbx_description
1 polymer ?
#
loop_
_entity_poly.entity_id
_entity_poly.type
_entity_poly.pdbx_seq_one_letter_code
_entity_poly.pdbx_strand_id
1 'polypeptide(L)'
;MDDRTRDEMILSYYRVRQALGFLGVLFPFLLMVPGLISDARIMPSLSDYYHSMQRDIFVGSLVAIGMFLVSYKGHVRAEGERLSDDFVATLAGAAAILIALCPSEPPEPAVVTFSQFALGLKAAVIGHYISAQVFLYALAYMCLFKFARTAKPVRRRIYRGCGFLIVAMGVVASIAAYHKALGSESARAFVLDNSVVFWCEAVGVWAFGVSWLVKGRAEMLLLRRPARAGSHAAPAR
;
A
#
# COMPACT_ATOMS: atom_id res chain seq x y z
N MET A 1 23.42 10.37 -22.74
CA MET A 1 23.64 9.36 -21.70
C MET A 1 24.05 8.09 -22.40
N ASP A 2 25.16 7.48 -21.99
CA ASP A 2 25.63 6.21 -22.54
C ASP A 2 24.63 5.08 -22.23
N ASP A 3 24.53 4.09 -23.11
CA ASP A 3 23.57 2.98 -23.01
C ASP A 3 23.80 2.16 -21.72
N ARG A 4 25.06 2.04 -21.28
CA ARG A 4 25.41 1.38 -20.01
C ARG A 4 24.87 2.14 -18.80
N THR A 5 25.05 3.46 -18.75
CA THR A 5 24.53 4.31 -17.67
C THR A 5 23.00 4.26 -17.61
N ARG A 6 22.34 4.26 -18.78
CA ARG A 6 20.87 4.09 -18.85
C ARG A 6 20.41 2.78 -18.22
N ASP A 7 21.06 1.68 -18.59
CA ASP A 7 20.69 0.34 -18.12
C ASP A 7 20.94 0.16 -16.61
N GLU A 8 22.03 0.74 -16.10
CA GLU A 8 22.32 0.80 -14.66
C GLU A 8 21.22 1.58 -13.90
N MET A 9 20.78 2.73 -14.42
CA MET A 9 19.67 3.51 -13.84
C MET A 9 18.35 2.74 -13.85
N ILE A 10 18.02 2.06 -14.95
CA ILE A 10 16.80 1.23 -15.05
C ILE A 10 16.85 0.09 -14.03
N LEU A 11 17.99 -0.57 -13.87
CA LEU A 11 18.19 -1.64 -12.91
C LEU A 11 18.05 -1.15 -11.46
N SER A 12 18.67 -0.02 -11.14
CA SER A 12 18.56 0.60 -9.81
C SER A 12 17.10 0.89 -9.49
N TYR A 13 16.41 1.59 -10.40
CA TYR A 13 14.98 1.90 -10.26
C TYR A 13 14.10 0.65 -10.10
N TYR A 14 14.37 -0.39 -10.88
CA TYR A 14 13.65 -1.66 -10.79
C TYR A 14 13.87 -2.35 -9.44
N ARG A 15 15.11 -2.36 -8.92
CA ARG A 15 15.42 -2.94 -7.60
C ARG A 15 14.68 -2.25 -6.47
N VAL A 16 14.64 -0.92 -6.46
CA VAL A 16 13.88 -0.17 -5.43
C VAL A 16 12.38 -0.51 -5.52
N ARG A 17 11.81 -0.60 -6.73
CA ARG A 17 10.42 -1.02 -6.93
C ARG A 17 10.15 -2.45 -6.45
N GLN A 18 11.07 -3.38 -6.69
CA GLN A 18 10.96 -4.76 -6.21
C GLN A 18 11.04 -4.80 -4.68
N ALA A 19 11.98 -4.08 -4.07
CA ALA A 19 12.12 -4.00 -2.62
C ALA A 19 10.81 -3.51 -1.96
N LEU A 20 10.16 -2.47 -2.51
CA LEU A 20 8.85 -2.05 -2.03
C LEU A 20 7.78 -3.15 -2.19
N GLY A 21 7.72 -3.79 -3.36
CA GLY A 21 6.73 -4.83 -3.62
C GLY A 21 6.88 -6.03 -2.67
N PHE A 22 8.12 -6.45 -2.42
CA PHE A 22 8.43 -7.49 -1.45
C PHE A 22 8.15 -7.04 -0.02
N LEU A 23 8.48 -5.79 0.34
CA LEU A 23 8.11 -5.23 1.64
C LEU A 23 6.60 -5.30 1.84
N GLY A 24 5.79 -4.89 0.86
CA GLY A 24 4.33 -5.01 0.92
C GLY A 24 3.87 -6.47 1.09
N VAL A 25 4.40 -7.42 0.30
CA VAL A 25 4.02 -8.84 0.43
C VAL A 25 4.41 -9.43 1.78
N LEU A 26 5.61 -9.10 2.27
CA LEU A 26 6.14 -9.62 3.53
C LEU A 26 5.57 -8.91 4.75
N PHE A 27 5.06 -7.68 4.62
CA PHE A 27 4.67 -6.82 5.74
C PHE A 27 3.73 -7.50 6.75
N PRO A 28 2.60 -8.14 6.34
CA PRO A 28 1.75 -8.84 7.30
C PRO A 28 2.48 -9.97 8.05
N PHE A 29 3.39 -10.69 7.37
CA PHE A 29 4.19 -11.74 8.01
C PHE A 29 5.26 -11.19 8.95
N LEU A 30 5.87 -10.06 8.60
CA LEU A 30 6.86 -9.37 9.43
C LEU A 30 6.27 -8.89 10.76
N LEU A 31 4.95 -8.66 10.83
CA LEU A 31 4.25 -8.36 12.07
C LEU A 31 3.74 -9.63 12.76
N MET A 32 3.07 -10.50 12.01
CA MET A 32 2.42 -11.70 12.55
C MET A 32 3.40 -12.70 13.16
N VAL A 33 4.52 -13.00 12.48
CA VAL A 33 5.44 -14.04 12.96
C VAL A 33 6.12 -13.63 14.28
N PRO A 34 6.70 -12.43 14.42
CA PRO A 34 7.22 -11.99 15.71
C PRO A 34 6.11 -11.82 16.76
N GLY A 35 4.91 -11.36 16.38
CA GLY A 35 3.77 -11.22 17.29
C GLY A 35 3.32 -12.54 17.89
N LEU A 36 3.32 -13.63 17.12
CA LEU A 36 3.04 -14.97 17.63
C LEU A 36 4.09 -15.43 18.65
N ILE A 37 5.33 -14.93 18.56
CA ILE A 37 6.42 -15.28 19.49
C ILE A 37 6.35 -14.43 20.76
N SER A 38 6.13 -13.12 20.64
CA SER A 38 6.13 -12.20 21.79
C SER A 38 4.79 -12.10 22.51
N ASP A 39 3.68 -12.14 21.78
CA ASP A 39 2.34 -11.87 22.29
C ASP A 39 1.45 -13.12 22.31
N ALA A 40 1.96 -14.26 21.80
CA ALA A 40 1.26 -15.54 21.68
C ALA A 40 -0.09 -15.47 20.91
N ARG A 41 -0.30 -14.41 20.12
CA ARG A 41 -1.52 -14.18 19.34
C ARG A 41 -1.29 -13.31 18.12
N ILE A 42 -2.21 -13.36 17.18
CA ILE A 42 -2.31 -12.39 16.08
C ILE A 42 -3.08 -11.18 16.61
N MET A 43 -2.56 -9.96 16.39
CA MET A 43 -3.29 -8.75 16.77
C MET A 43 -4.56 -8.57 15.92
N PRO A 44 -5.62 -7.93 16.45
CA PRO A 44 -6.91 -7.84 15.75
C PRO A 44 -6.84 -7.09 14.41
N SER A 45 -5.88 -6.18 14.23
CA SER A 45 -5.55 -5.50 12.96
C SER A 45 -4.03 -5.39 12.75
N LEU A 46 -3.59 -5.02 11.54
CA LEU A 46 -2.19 -4.65 11.28
C LEU A 46 -1.77 -3.42 12.10
N SER A 47 -2.69 -2.46 12.30
CA SER A 47 -2.42 -1.25 13.08
C SER A 47 -2.34 -1.47 14.58
N ASP A 48 -2.98 -2.53 15.11
CA ASP A 48 -2.91 -2.88 16.53
C ASP A 48 -1.47 -3.31 16.94
N TYR A 49 -0.63 -3.75 15.99
CA TYR A 49 0.81 -3.97 16.23
C TYR A 49 1.57 -2.69 16.61
N TYR A 50 1.02 -1.49 16.38
CA TYR A 50 1.58 -0.25 16.92
C TYR A 50 1.74 -0.32 18.44
N HIS A 51 0.84 -1.01 19.15
CA HIS A 51 0.83 -1.08 20.60
C HIS A 51 1.58 -2.32 21.16
N SER A 52 2.35 -3.00 20.31
CA SER A 52 3.09 -4.23 20.63
C SER A 52 4.61 -4.04 20.46
N MET A 53 5.39 -5.10 20.70
CA MET A 53 6.84 -5.11 20.42
C MET A 53 7.17 -4.96 18.92
N GLN A 54 6.21 -5.17 18.02
CA GLN A 54 6.41 -5.01 16.58
C GLN A 54 6.22 -3.56 16.09
N ARG A 55 6.05 -2.59 16.99
CA ARG A 55 5.88 -1.16 16.65
C ARG A 55 6.92 -0.67 15.66
N ASP A 56 8.19 -1.00 15.89
CA ASP A 56 9.30 -0.50 15.06
C ASP A 56 9.22 -1.04 13.63
N ILE A 57 8.81 -2.30 13.48
CA ILE A 57 8.57 -2.94 12.17
C ILE A 57 7.38 -2.27 11.49
N PHE A 58 6.28 -2.04 12.22
CA PHE A 58 5.08 -1.39 11.70
C PHE A 58 5.36 0.03 11.19
N VAL A 59 5.92 0.88 12.06
CA VAL A 59 6.20 2.29 11.77
C VAL A 59 7.26 2.40 10.68
N GLY A 60 8.38 1.67 10.81
CA GLY A 60 9.47 1.70 9.84
C GLY A 60 9.02 1.28 8.43
N SER A 61 8.20 0.23 8.33
CA SER A 61 7.68 -0.25 7.05
C SER A 61 6.74 0.76 6.41
N LEU A 62 5.80 1.34 7.16
CA LEU A 62 4.85 2.32 6.63
C LEU A 62 5.53 3.63 6.20
N VAL A 63 6.54 4.10 6.94
CA VAL A 63 7.34 5.26 6.54
C VAL A 63 8.11 4.95 5.26
N ALA A 64 8.74 3.78 5.15
CA ALA A 64 9.45 3.36 3.94
C ALA A 64 8.51 3.24 2.73
N ILE A 65 7.35 2.61 2.91
CA ILE A 65 6.29 2.52 1.88
C ILE A 65 5.83 3.91 1.47
N GLY A 66 5.59 4.78 2.46
CA GLY A 66 5.12 6.14 2.25
C GLY A 66 6.08 6.98 1.43
N MET A 67 7.35 7.03 1.83
CA MET A 67 8.41 7.76 1.12
C MET A 67 8.60 7.27 -0.30
N PHE A 68 8.52 5.95 -0.51
CA PHE A 68 8.60 5.38 -1.85
C PHE A 68 7.41 5.84 -2.71
N LEU A 69 6.18 5.76 -2.18
CA LEU A 69 4.98 6.14 -2.92
C LEU A 69 4.96 7.64 -3.26
N VAL A 70 5.44 8.51 -2.36
CA VAL A 70 5.65 9.93 -2.65
C VAL A 70 6.66 10.14 -3.79
N SER A 71 7.70 9.31 -3.84
CA SER A 71 8.73 9.38 -4.89
C SER A 71 8.28 8.74 -6.21
N TYR A 72 7.09 8.10 -6.26
CA TYR A 72 6.59 7.44 -7.45
C TYR A 72 6.12 8.46 -8.47
N LYS A 73 6.90 8.60 -9.55
CA LYS A 73 6.43 9.21 -10.80
C LYS A 73 5.78 8.12 -11.66
N GLY A 74 4.48 8.21 -11.84
CA GLY A 74 3.74 7.35 -12.75
C GLY A 74 3.81 7.86 -14.19
N HIS A 75 2.81 7.54 -14.99
CA HIS A 75 2.80 7.99 -16.39
C HIS A 75 2.43 9.46 -16.49
N VAL A 76 2.83 10.09 -17.60
CA VAL A 76 2.33 11.41 -17.99
C VAL A 76 0.79 11.39 -17.99
N ARG A 77 0.20 12.49 -17.50
CA ARG A 77 -1.25 12.72 -17.48
C ARG A 77 -1.81 12.54 -18.89
N ALA A 78 -2.85 11.71 -19.02
CA ALA A 78 -3.56 11.60 -20.29
C ALA A 78 -4.55 12.77 -20.46
N GLU A 79 -4.87 13.13 -21.70
CA GLU A 79 -5.92 14.13 -21.98
C GLU A 79 -7.25 13.69 -21.36
N GLY A 80 -7.91 14.60 -20.63
CA GLY A 80 -9.16 14.32 -19.90
C GLY A 80 -9.00 13.61 -18.54
N GLU A 81 -7.77 13.31 -18.10
CA GLU A 81 -7.53 12.64 -16.82
C GLU A 81 -7.60 13.62 -15.63
N ARG A 82 -8.55 13.38 -14.72
CA ARG A 82 -8.79 14.24 -13.55
C ARG A 82 -7.70 14.15 -12.46
N LEU A 83 -7.06 13.00 -12.29
CA LEU A 83 -6.07 12.75 -11.24
C LEU A 83 -4.78 12.21 -11.86
N SER A 84 -3.61 12.80 -11.59
CA SER A 84 -2.33 12.21 -12.04
C SER A 84 -1.98 10.96 -11.25
N ASP A 85 -1.19 10.07 -11.86
CA ASP A 85 -0.59 8.94 -11.14
C ASP A 85 0.24 9.45 -9.94
N ASP A 86 1.05 10.49 -10.16
CA ASP A 86 1.92 11.11 -9.13
C ASP A 86 1.12 11.65 -7.94
N PHE A 87 -0.02 12.30 -8.20
CA PHE A 87 -0.85 12.84 -7.11
C PHE A 87 -1.44 11.71 -6.27
N VAL A 88 -2.00 10.68 -6.91
CA VAL A 88 -2.60 9.56 -6.17
C VAL A 88 -1.55 8.79 -5.38
N ALA A 89 -0.36 8.56 -5.95
CA ALA A 89 0.73 7.91 -5.25
C ALA A 89 1.27 8.77 -4.10
N THR A 90 1.38 10.09 -4.29
CA THR A 90 1.77 11.02 -3.22
C THR A 90 0.74 11.04 -2.09
N LEU A 91 -0.56 11.06 -2.43
CA LEU A 91 -1.63 10.99 -1.44
C LEU A 91 -1.59 9.68 -0.66
N ALA A 92 -1.41 8.54 -1.34
CA ALA A 92 -1.23 7.25 -0.70
C ALA A 92 0.00 7.25 0.22
N GLY A 93 1.12 7.79 -0.26
CA GLY A 93 2.36 7.84 0.52
C GLY A 93 2.25 8.71 1.77
N ALA A 94 1.66 9.90 1.64
CA ALA A 94 1.38 10.78 2.77
C ALA A 94 0.43 10.12 3.78
N ALA A 95 -0.61 9.44 3.30
CA ALA A 95 -1.53 8.69 4.14
C ALA A 95 -0.83 7.55 4.89
N ALA A 96 0.06 6.80 4.24
CA ALA A 96 0.86 5.76 4.90
C ALA A 96 1.73 6.31 6.04
N ILE A 97 2.37 7.47 5.83
CA ILE A 97 3.17 8.15 6.85
C ILE A 97 2.27 8.59 8.01
N LEU A 98 1.09 9.15 7.72
CA LEU A 98 0.14 9.54 8.77
C LEU A 98 -0.37 8.36 9.60
N ILE A 99 -0.61 7.19 8.99
CA ILE A 99 -0.94 5.95 9.73
C ILE A 99 0.19 5.59 10.71
N ALA A 100 1.44 5.75 10.31
CA ALA A 100 2.60 5.46 11.14
C ALA A 100 2.80 6.46 12.29
N LEU A 101 2.44 7.73 12.07
CA LEU A 101 2.64 8.81 13.05
C LEU A 101 1.43 9.04 13.96
N CYS A 102 0.23 8.69 13.52
CA CYS A 102 -1.01 8.79 14.28
C CYS A 102 -1.46 7.36 14.64
N PRO A 103 -1.26 6.90 15.89
CA PRO A 103 -1.60 5.53 16.28
C PRO A 103 -3.11 5.28 16.29
N SER A 104 -3.48 4.01 16.10
CA SER A 104 -4.85 3.53 16.36
C SER A 104 -5.17 3.56 17.86
N GLU A 105 -6.41 3.23 18.21
CA GLU A 105 -6.88 3.24 19.60
C GLU A 105 -6.01 2.35 20.51
N PRO A 106 -5.43 2.89 21.59
CA PRO A 106 -4.62 2.09 22.51
C PRO A 106 -5.50 1.21 23.41
N PRO A 107 -4.96 0.09 23.95
CA PRO A 107 -5.69 -0.76 24.90
C PRO A 107 -6.14 0.01 26.16
N GLU A 108 -5.30 0.94 26.61
CA GLU A 108 -5.60 1.86 27.70
C GLU A 108 -5.33 3.30 27.25
N PRO A 109 -6.19 4.29 27.61
CA PRO A 109 -5.99 5.68 27.22
C PRO A 109 -4.68 6.27 27.78
N ALA A 110 -3.66 6.35 26.93
CA ALA A 110 -2.36 6.92 27.28
C ALA A 110 -1.77 7.74 26.12
N VAL A 111 -1.16 8.89 26.44
CA VAL A 111 -0.42 9.71 25.49
C VAL A 111 1.01 9.18 25.43
N VAL A 112 1.35 8.49 24.35
CA VAL A 112 2.68 7.87 24.16
C VAL A 112 3.39 8.36 22.89
N THR A 113 2.76 9.29 22.16
CA THR A 113 3.27 9.86 20.91
C THR A 113 3.08 11.36 20.85
N PHE A 114 3.89 12.04 20.04
CA PHE A 114 3.76 13.48 19.81
C PHE A 114 2.42 13.85 19.17
N SER A 115 1.91 13.04 18.22
CA SER A 115 0.63 13.30 17.56
C SER A 115 -0.54 13.26 18.55
N GLN A 116 -0.55 12.30 19.47
CA GLN A 116 -1.53 12.24 20.56
C GLN A 116 -1.40 13.43 21.53
N PHE A 117 -0.19 13.89 21.83
CA PHE A 117 0.04 15.08 22.66
C PHE A 117 -0.48 16.35 21.97
N ALA A 118 -0.12 16.55 20.71
CA ALA A 118 -0.42 17.76 19.97
C ALA A 118 -1.90 17.88 19.54
N LEU A 119 -2.53 16.76 19.17
CA LEU A 119 -3.90 16.73 18.63
C LEU A 119 -4.94 16.23 19.65
N GLY A 120 -4.50 15.55 20.71
CA GLY A 120 -5.35 14.78 21.61
C GLY A 120 -5.64 13.36 21.10
N LEU A 121 -5.96 12.44 22.02
CA LEU A 121 -6.16 11.01 21.73
C LEU A 121 -7.22 10.77 20.65
N LYS A 122 -8.40 11.38 20.78
CA LYS A 122 -9.51 11.18 19.85
C LYS A 122 -9.16 11.63 18.43
N ALA A 123 -8.55 12.81 18.28
CA ALA A 123 -8.20 13.34 16.97
C ALA A 123 -7.09 12.53 16.30
N ALA A 124 -6.09 12.05 17.06
CA ALA A 124 -5.05 11.16 16.54
C ALA A 124 -5.65 9.84 16.00
N VAL A 125 -6.56 9.22 16.75
CA VAL A 125 -7.26 8.00 16.32
C VAL A 125 -8.13 8.23 15.09
N ILE A 126 -8.88 9.34 15.02
CA ILE A 126 -9.64 9.71 13.82
C ILE A 126 -8.70 9.91 12.62
N GLY A 127 -7.59 10.62 12.83
CA GLY A 127 -6.56 10.84 11.82
C GLY A 127 -5.97 9.53 11.29
N HIS A 128 -5.74 8.55 12.17
CA HIS A 128 -5.32 7.20 11.80
C HIS A 128 -6.32 6.54 10.84
N TYR A 129 -7.59 6.44 11.23
CA TYR A 129 -8.61 5.75 10.44
C TYR A 129 -8.89 6.44 9.11
N ILE A 130 -8.94 7.78 9.06
CA ILE A 130 -9.08 8.52 7.81
C ILE A 130 -7.89 8.24 6.89
N SER A 131 -6.67 8.28 7.44
CA SER A 131 -5.45 8.01 6.66
C SER A 131 -5.42 6.56 6.16
N ALA A 132 -5.85 5.59 6.96
CA ALA A 132 -5.97 4.19 6.56
C ALA A 132 -6.92 4.01 5.37
N GLN A 133 -8.10 4.65 5.40
CA GLN A 133 -9.05 4.61 4.28
C GLN A 133 -8.49 5.29 3.03
N VAL A 134 -7.90 6.48 3.18
CA VAL A 134 -7.27 7.20 2.06
C VAL A 134 -6.16 6.36 1.43
N PHE A 135 -5.29 5.77 2.24
CA PHE A 135 -4.24 4.87 1.78
C PHE A 135 -4.82 3.71 0.99
N LEU A 136 -5.70 2.91 1.61
CA LEU A 136 -6.26 1.70 1.02
C LEU A 136 -6.99 1.97 -0.31
N TYR A 137 -7.85 2.99 -0.35
CA TYR A 137 -8.61 3.32 -1.55
C TYR A 137 -7.75 4.00 -2.63
N ALA A 138 -6.69 4.72 -2.28
CA ALA A 138 -5.72 5.18 -3.26
C ALA A 138 -4.97 4.00 -3.91
N LEU A 139 -4.56 2.99 -3.14
CA LEU A 139 -3.95 1.77 -3.69
C LEU A 139 -4.91 1.02 -4.62
N ALA A 140 -6.18 0.86 -4.22
CA ALA A 140 -7.22 0.26 -5.05
C ALA A 140 -7.42 1.04 -6.36
N TYR A 141 -7.49 2.37 -6.28
CA TYR A 141 -7.64 3.24 -7.44
C TYR A 141 -6.45 3.12 -8.41
N MET A 142 -5.22 3.08 -7.89
CA MET A 142 -4.03 2.83 -8.69
C MET A 142 -4.14 1.50 -9.45
N CYS A 143 -4.57 0.44 -8.79
CA CYS A 143 -4.75 -0.87 -9.42
C CYS A 143 -5.83 -0.86 -10.51
N LEU A 144 -7.03 -0.36 -10.18
CA LEU A 144 -8.21 -0.41 -11.04
C LEU A 144 -8.06 0.45 -12.30
N PHE A 145 -7.49 1.65 -12.15
CA PHE A 145 -7.50 2.66 -13.19
C PHE A 145 -6.10 2.94 -13.74
N LYS A 146 -5.11 3.20 -12.88
CA LYS A 146 -3.78 3.68 -13.33
C LYS A 146 -2.95 2.55 -13.94
N PHE A 147 -2.74 1.47 -13.21
CA PHE A 147 -1.96 0.34 -13.68
C PHE A 147 -2.67 -0.37 -14.84
N ALA A 148 -3.99 -0.44 -14.81
CA ALA A 148 -4.81 -1.06 -15.84
C ALA A 148 -4.82 -0.31 -17.18
N ARG A 149 -4.67 1.02 -17.18
CA ARG A 149 -4.88 1.89 -18.36
C ARG A 149 -4.17 1.42 -19.61
N THR A 150 -2.84 1.26 -19.53
CA THR A 150 -1.96 0.90 -20.67
C THR A 150 -1.56 -0.57 -20.64
N ALA A 151 -2.22 -1.39 -19.82
CA ALA A 151 -1.86 -2.78 -19.63
C ALA A 151 -2.39 -3.69 -20.75
N LYS A 152 -1.55 -4.65 -21.16
CA LYS A 152 -1.97 -5.81 -21.95
C LYS A 152 -3.07 -6.60 -21.21
N PRO A 153 -3.94 -7.35 -21.91
CA PRO A 153 -5.13 -7.97 -21.32
C PRO A 153 -4.89 -8.79 -20.05
N VAL A 154 -3.88 -9.66 -20.04
CA VAL A 154 -3.56 -10.51 -18.88
C VAL A 154 -3.19 -9.67 -17.65
N ARG A 155 -2.26 -8.70 -17.80
CA ARG A 155 -1.88 -7.82 -16.69
C ARG A 155 -3.03 -6.93 -16.23
N ARG A 156 -3.86 -6.46 -17.17
CA ARG A 156 -5.05 -5.66 -16.86
C ARG A 156 -6.01 -6.42 -15.95
N ARG A 157 -6.22 -7.73 -16.20
CA ARG A 157 -7.03 -8.60 -15.33
C ARG A 157 -6.42 -8.73 -13.94
N ILE A 158 -5.09 -8.93 -13.84
CA ILE A 158 -4.39 -8.98 -12.55
C ILE A 158 -4.62 -7.68 -11.76
N TYR A 159 -4.34 -6.52 -12.36
CA TYR A 159 -4.50 -5.24 -11.67
C TYR A 159 -5.95 -4.98 -11.25
N ARG A 160 -6.93 -5.27 -12.11
CA ARG A 160 -8.34 -5.11 -11.75
C ARG A 160 -8.78 -6.08 -10.65
N GLY A 161 -8.35 -7.34 -10.71
CA GLY A 161 -8.60 -8.33 -9.67
C GLY A 161 -8.05 -7.88 -8.32
N CYS A 162 -6.79 -7.46 -8.27
CA CYS A 162 -6.18 -6.89 -7.06
C CYS A 162 -6.96 -5.66 -6.57
N GLY A 163 -7.30 -4.73 -7.46
CA GLY A 163 -8.03 -3.52 -7.11
C GLY A 163 -9.43 -3.79 -6.52
N PHE A 164 -10.21 -4.70 -7.13
CA PHE A 164 -11.50 -5.10 -6.59
C PHE A 164 -11.38 -5.85 -5.27
N LEU A 165 -10.36 -6.69 -5.12
CA LEU A 165 -10.09 -7.40 -3.88
C LEU A 165 -9.76 -6.43 -2.73
N ILE A 166 -8.94 -5.39 -3.00
CA ILE A 166 -8.65 -4.34 -2.02
C ILE A 166 -9.94 -3.64 -1.58
N VAL A 167 -10.81 -3.26 -2.52
CA VAL A 167 -12.09 -2.61 -2.18
C VAL A 167 -12.98 -3.54 -1.35
N ALA A 168 -13.14 -4.80 -1.79
CA ALA A 168 -13.99 -5.77 -1.10
C ALA A 168 -13.50 -6.00 0.34
N MET A 169 -12.20 -6.22 0.53
CA MET A 169 -11.63 -6.41 1.86
C MET A 169 -11.65 -5.13 2.70
N GLY A 170 -11.48 -3.95 2.11
CA GLY A 170 -11.64 -2.68 2.82
C GLY A 170 -13.06 -2.44 3.35
N VAL A 171 -14.08 -2.82 2.56
CA VAL A 171 -15.48 -2.78 3.00
C VAL A 171 -15.72 -3.77 4.14
N VAL A 172 -15.27 -5.02 3.99
CA VAL A 172 -15.40 -6.04 5.04
C VAL A 172 -14.67 -5.63 6.33
N ALA A 173 -13.45 -5.09 6.21
CA ALA A 173 -12.68 -4.55 7.34
C ALA A 173 -13.43 -3.41 8.04
N SER A 174 -14.03 -2.50 7.28
CA SER A 174 -14.81 -1.38 7.83
C SER A 174 -16.06 -1.87 8.58
N ILE A 175 -16.75 -2.88 8.04
CA ILE A 175 -17.91 -3.52 8.69
C ILE A 175 -17.46 -4.27 9.96
N ALA A 176 -16.36 -5.01 9.91
CA ALA A 176 -15.80 -5.73 11.05
C ALA A 176 -15.35 -4.74 12.15
N ALA A 177 -14.71 -3.63 11.78
CA ALA A 177 -14.34 -2.55 12.71
C ALA A 177 -15.57 -1.91 13.37
N TYR A 178 -16.66 -1.70 12.62
CA TYR A 178 -17.93 -1.25 13.20
C TYR A 178 -18.47 -2.24 14.24
N HIS A 179 -18.47 -3.55 13.95
CA HIS A 179 -18.93 -4.57 14.90
C HIS A 179 -17.98 -4.71 16.11
N LYS A 180 -16.66 -4.51 15.93
CA LYS A 180 -15.68 -4.43 17.02
C LYS A 180 -16.03 -3.29 17.99
N ALA A 181 -16.45 -2.14 17.46
CA ALA A 181 -16.71 -0.93 18.25
C ALA A 181 -18.13 -0.85 18.85
N LEU A 182 -19.16 -1.24 18.08
CA LEU A 182 -20.57 -0.98 18.39
C LEU A 182 -21.48 -2.21 18.24
N GLY A 183 -20.93 -3.37 17.88
CA GLY A 183 -21.70 -4.60 17.67
C GLY A 183 -22.17 -5.27 18.96
N SER A 184 -22.95 -6.35 18.81
CA SER A 184 -23.26 -7.25 19.92
C SER A 184 -21.99 -7.89 20.48
N GLU A 185 -22.04 -8.36 21.73
CA GLU A 185 -20.92 -9.06 22.36
C GLU A 185 -20.44 -10.25 21.51
N SER A 186 -21.36 -11.03 20.95
CA SER A 186 -21.07 -12.15 20.06
C SER A 186 -20.37 -11.72 18.76
N ALA A 187 -20.80 -10.62 18.15
CA ALA A 187 -20.19 -10.10 16.94
C ALA A 187 -18.79 -9.53 17.21
N ARG A 188 -18.62 -8.82 18.33
CA ARG A 188 -17.33 -8.30 18.78
C ARG A 188 -16.35 -9.44 19.04
N ALA A 189 -16.78 -10.47 19.78
CA ALA A 189 -15.96 -11.66 20.06
C ALA A 189 -15.54 -12.35 18.75
N PHE A 190 -16.47 -12.58 17.83
CA PHE A 190 -16.16 -13.17 16.53
C PHE A 190 -15.09 -12.38 15.76
N VAL A 191 -15.19 -11.04 15.70
CA VAL A 191 -14.22 -10.20 15.01
C VAL A 191 -12.83 -10.27 15.64
N LEU A 192 -12.76 -10.24 16.98
CA LEU A 192 -11.50 -10.25 17.73
C LEU A 192 -10.83 -11.63 17.70
N ASP A 193 -11.58 -12.69 18.03
CA ASP A 193 -11.07 -14.05 18.18
C ASP A 193 -10.57 -14.63 16.84
N ASN A 194 -11.13 -14.17 15.71
CA ASN A 194 -10.73 -14.60 14.37
C ASN A 194 -9.83 -13.59 13.66
N SER A 195 -9.42 -12.50 14.33
CA SER A 195 -8.60 -11.41 13.76
C SER A 195 -9.09 -10.95 12.38
N VAL A 196 -10.41 -10.76 12.23
CA VAL A 196 -11.06 -10.55 10.91
C VAL A 196 -10.51 -9.32 10.20
N VAL A 197 -10.31 -8.22 10.94
CA VAL A 197 -9.79 -6.97 10.40
C VAL A 197 -8.36 -7.16 9.90
N PHE A 198 -7.48 -7.81 10.68
CA PHE A 198 -6.12 -8.16 10.28
C PHE A 198 -6.08 -8.92 8.94
N TRP A 199 -6.88 -9.97 8.79
CA TRP A 199 -6.87 -10.76 7.55
C TRP A 199 -7.37 -9.97 6.34
N CYS A 200 -8.40 -9.13 6.52
CA CYS A 200 -8.88 -8.26 5.45
C CYS A 200 -7.79 -7.26 5.02
N GLU A 201 -7.12 -6.61 5.97
CA GLU A 201 -6.02 -5.69 5.71
C GLU A 201 -4.83 -6.40 5.05
N ALA A 202 -4.44 -7.57 5.56
CA ALA A 202 -3.35 -8.37 5.00
C ALA A 202 -3.61 -8.78 3.55
N VAL A 203 -4.82 -9.24 3.23
CA VAL A 203 -5.22 -9.58 1.85
C VAL A 203 -5.19 -8.33 0.96
N GLY A 204 -5.64 -7.17 1.45
CA GLY A 204 -5.54 -5.91 0.72
C GLY A 204 -4.10 -5.52 0.40
N VAL A 205 -3.22 -5.60 1.39
CA VAL A 205 -1.78 -5.32 1.25
C VAL A 205 -1.12 -6.30 0.27
N TRP A 206 -1.41 -7.60 0.38
CA TRP A 206 -0.89 -8.61 -0.54
C TRP A 206 -1.39 -8.39 -1.97
N ALA A 207 -2.67 -8.08 -2.15
CA ALA A 207 -3.24 -7.78 -3.46
C ALA A 207 -2.50 -6.60 -4.10
N PHE A 208 -2.23 -5.53 -3.35
CA PHE A 208 -1.44 -4.41 -3.85
C PHE A 208 0.01 -4.81 -4.14
N GLY A 209 0.68 -5.51 -3.23
CA GLY A 209 2.07 -5.97 -3.39
C GLY A 209 2.27 -6.80 -4.66
N VAL A 210 1.36 -7.74 -4.94
CA VAL A 210 1.36 -8.52 -6.18
C VAL A 210 1.18 -7.62 -7.40
N SER A 211 0.19 -6.72 -7.39
CA SER A 211 -0.03 -5.78 -8.49
C SER A 211 1.19 -4.91 -8.77
N TRP A 212 1.90 -4.51 -7.71
CA TRP A 212 3.08 -3.67 -7.73
C TRP A 212 4.28 -4.39 -8.35
N LEU A 213 4.55 -5.62 -7.94
CA LEU A 213 5.64 -6.44 -8.48
C LEU A 213 5.44 -6.71 -9.99
N VAL A 214 4.20 -6.99 -10.40
CA VAL A 214 3.84 -7.18 -11.82
C VAL A 214 4.04 -5.88 -12.60
N LYS A 215 3.65 -4.73 -12.02
CA LYS A 215 3.84 -3.41 -12.62
C LYS A 215 5.31 -3.06 -12.78
N GLY A 216 6.13 -3.29 -11.75
CA GLY A 216 7.58 -3.04 -11.78
C GLY A 216 8.28 -3.86 -12.87
N ARG A 217 7.96 -5.16 -13.00
CA ARG A 217 8.51 -6.01 -14.07
C ARG A 217 8.08 -5.52 -15.46
N ALA A 218 6.82 -5.11 -15.61
CA ALA A 218 6.32 -4.61 -16.88
C ALA A 218 7.02 -3.31 -17.32
N GLU A 219 7.28 -2.38 -16.40
CA GLU A 219 7.99 -1.14 -16.70
C GLU A 219 9.45 -1.38 -17.07
N MET A 220 10.16 -2.24 -16.33
CA MET A 220 11.53 -2.63 -16.65
C MET A 220 11.65 -3.18 -18.08
N LEU A 221 10.74 -4.06 -18.48
CA LEU A 221 10.72 -4.65 -19.83
C LEU A 221 10.38 -3.63 -20.92
N LEU A 222 9.62 -2.58 -20.60
CA LEU A 222 9.32 -1.51 -21.54
C LEU A 222 10.52 -0.57 -21.73
N LEU A 223 11.19 -0.20 -20.64
CA LEU A 223 12.34 0.71 -20.66
C LEU A 223 13.59 0.10 -21.32
N ARG A 224 13.75 -1.22 -21.25
CA ARG A 224 14.86 -1.95 -21.90
C ARG A 224 14.67 -2.21 -23.39
N ARG A 225 13.50 -1.94 -23.96
CA ARG A 225 13.32 -2.11 -25.40
C ARG A 225 14.14 -1.04 -26.12
N PRO A 226 15.04 -1.40 -27.05
CA PRO A 226 15.71 -0.41 -27.88
C PRO A 226 14.63 0.42 -28.56
N ALA A 227 14.80 1.75 -28.56
CA ALA A 227 13.95 2.62 -29.35
C ALA A 227 13.98 2.06 -30.77
N ARG A 228 12.82 1.68 -31.32
CA ARG A 228 12.77 1.21 -32.72
C ARG A 228 13.48 2.29 -33.53
N ALA A 229 14.56 1.91 -34.21
CA ALA A 229 15.23 2.76 -35.17
C ALA A 229 14.12 3.35 -36.06
N GLY A 230 13.99 4.68 -36.02
CA GLY A 230 13.00 5.37 -36.83
C GLY A 230 13.15 4.90 -38.27
N SER A 231 12.06 4.41 -38.83
CA SER A 231 11.94 4.12 -40.25
C SER A 231 12.07 5.43 -41.03
N HIS A 232 13.31 5.86 -41.26
CA HIS A 232 13.68 6.71 -42.37
C HIS A 232 14.62 5.90 -43.27
N ALA A 233 14.06 4.87 -43.89
CA ALA A 233 14.53 4.46 -45.20
C ALA A 233 14.20 5.61 -46.14
N ALA A 234 15.19 6.45 -46.43
CA ALA A 234 15.15 7.28 -47.61
C ALA A 234 15.09 6.35 -48.83
N PRO A 235 14.13 6.51 -49.76
CA PRO A 235 14.34 5.98 -51.09
C PRO A 235 15.33 6.92 -51.78
N ALA A 236 16.49 6.37 -52.12
CA ALA A 236 17.34 6.93 -53.14
C ALA A 236 16.56 6.99 -54.46
N ARG A 237 16.38 8.20 -55.00
CA ARG A 237 16.59 8.58 -56.41
C ARG A 237 16.17 10.04 -56.62
#